data_AF-A0A6A8Q9R3-F1
#
_entry.id   AF-A0A6A8Q9R3-F1
#
_cell.length_a   1.000
_cell.length_b   1.000
_cell.length_c   1.000
_cell.angle_alpha   90.00
_cell.angle_beta   90.00
_cell.angle_gamma   90.00
#
_symmetry.space_group_name_H-M   'P 1'
#
loop_
_entity.id
_entity.type
_entity.pdbx_description
1 polymer ?
#
loop_
_entity_poly.entity_id
_entity_poly.type
_entity_poly.pdbx_seq_one_letter_code
_entity_poly.pdbx_strand_id
1 'polypeptide(L)'
;MNRYTVFLVLFLIFTACEKPDGDETEQAVIEEISVHTGGIQNPERLSLVESTKITNVILLIGDGTGLAQITSGQLNLVGKDGMLHIQTMPVTGIVKTHSSDNLITDSAAGATAYSCGIKTYNGAIAVTPDKKRCKTILEMAEEKGLATGLVATSSITHATPASFGAHVESRSMENEIAAQLLASGSEILLGGGMEFFASDYREDSRDLLGEFSEAGYQILSTAAELEAAEGNKLLGLFAEDGLERNNSEPLLPQMAEIAIDRLSKDEDGFFLMIEGSQIDWGGHGNDANYVLEEVRDFDQTVKAVLDFAQKDGETLVVLTADHETGGMTLTNQKEEGKAMEIYWPTDYHTATPVPLMAYGPRALEFMGWRDNTYIGVKLAELLDVGTLPSIEE
;
A
#
# COMPACT_ATOMS: atom_id res chain seq x y z
N MET A 1 13.71 -72.48 -36.42
CA MET A 1 12.88 -71.28 -36.68
C MET A 1 12.24 -70.84 -35.36
N ASN A 2 12.24 -69.53 -35.13
CA ASN A 2 11.70 -68.75 -34.00
C ASN A 2 12.45 -68.81 -32.66
N ARG A 3 13.40 -67.87 -32.51
CA ARG A 3 13.87 -67.33 -31.24
C ARG A 3 13.08 -66.05 -30.97
N TYR A 4 12.38 -65.96 -29.83
CA TYR A 4 11.80 -64.71 -29.35
C TYR A 4 12.84 -63.99 -28.48
N THR A 5 13.34 -62.86 -28.97
CA THR A 5 14.16 -61.93 -28.20
C THR A 5 13.23 -60.91 -27.56
N VAL A 6 13.13 -60.93 -26.23
CA VAL A 6 12.41 -59.90 -25.45
C VAL A 6 13.30 -58.66 -25.41
N PHE A 7 12.87 -57.57 -26.05
CA PHE A 7 13.49 -56.26 -25.94
C PHE A 7 12.91 -55.53 -24.73
N LEU A 8 13.74 -55.28 -23.72
CA LEU A 8 13.45 -54.40 -22.60
C LEU A 8 13.62 -52.95 -23.11
N VAL A 9 12.52 -52.24 -23.38
CA VAL A 9 12.56 -50.81 -23.72
C VAL A 9 12.59 -50.01 -22.43
N LEU A 10 13.75 -49.44 -22.11
CA LEU A 10 13.93 -48.49 -21.02
C LEU A 10 13.35 -47.13 -21.47
N PHE A 11 12.21 -46.72 -20.92
CA PHE A 11 11.72 -45.34 -21.09
C PHE A 11 12.54 -44.41 -20.20
N LEU A 12 13.49 -43.69 -20.80
CA LEU A 12 14.10 -42.50 -20.20
C LEU A 12 13.22 -41.30 -20.57
N ILE A 13 12.42 -40.85 -19.60
CA ILE A 13 11.73 -39.56 -19.67
C ILE A 13 12.79 -38.50 -19.32
N PHE A 14 13.33 -37.82 -20.32
CA PHE A 14 13.98 -36.52 -20.13
C PHE A 14 12.95 -35.45 -20.44
N THR A 15 12.38 -34.86 -19.39
CA THR A 15 11.74 -33.55 -19.46
C THR A 15 12.83 -32.49 -19.45
N ALA A 16 13.08 -31.88 -20.59
CA ALA A 16 13.76 -30.59 -20.66
C ALA A 16 12.79 -29.64 -21.35
N CYS A 17 12.39 -28.58 -20.66
CA CYS A 17 11.66 -27.47 -21.23
C CYS A 17 12.53 -26.84 -22.33
N GLU A 18 12.32 -27.22 -23.57
CA GLU A 18 12.79 -26.44 -24.72
C GLU A 18 11.88 -25.21 -24.83
N LYS A 19 12.48 -24.01 -24.74
CA LYS A 19 11.80 -22.76 -25.09
C LYS A 19 11.47 -22.82 -26.58
N PRO A 20 10.22 -22.51 -27.00
CA PRO A 20 9.95 -22.34 -28.41
C PRO A 20 10.60 -21.04 -28.89
N ASP A 21 11.43 -21.14 -29.91
CA ASP A 21 11.86 -20.00 -30.73
C ASP A 21 10.65 -19.50 -31.53
N GLY A 22 10.24 -18.25 -31.32
CA GLY A 22 9.19 -17.65 -32.11
C GLY A 22 8.73 -16.27 -31.65
N ASP A 23 9.08 -15.29 -32.49
CA ASP A 23 8.54 -13.93 -32.62
C ASP A 23 8.93 -12.89 -31.57
N GLU A 24 9.05 -11.65 -32.02
CA GLU A 24 9.51 -10.44 -31.30
C GLU A 24 8.74 -10.23 -29.98
N THR A 25 9.17 -10.95 -28.96
CA THR A 25 8.71 -10.77 -27.58
C THR A 25 9.54 -9.63 -27.01
N GLU A 26 8.88 -8.63 -26.43
CA GLU A 26 9.56 -7.69 -25.52
C GLU A 26 10.43 -8.52 -24.58
N GLN A 27 11.75 -8.33 -24.70
CA GLN A 27 12.67 -9.10 -23.89
C GLN A 27 12.41 -8.71 -22.44
N ALA A 28 11.91 -9.67 -21.68
CA ALA A 28 11.74 -9.53 -20.24
C ALA A 28 13.00 -8.96 -19.60
N VAL A 29 12.83 -7.99 -18.71
CA VAL A 29 13.93 -7.32 -18.02
C VAL A 29 14.50 -8.27 -16.97
N ILE A 30 15.82 -8.39 -16.93
CA ILE A 30 16.54 -9.15 -15.91
C ILE A 30 17.49 -8.20 -15.20
N GLU A 31 17.31 -8.07 -13.90
CA GLU A 31 18.16 -7.27 -13.02
C GLU A 31 18.80 -8.15 -11.95
N GLU A 32 19.73 -7.59 -11.19
CA GLU A 32 20.39 -8.28 -10.11
C GLU A 32 20.32 -7.44 -8.84
N ILE A 33 19.98 -8.09 -7.72
CA ILE A 33 20.08 -7.49 -6.39
C ILE A 33 21.17 -8.18 -5.59
N SER A 34 21.85 -7.42 -4.74
CA SER A 34 22.77 -8.00 -3.75
C SER A 34 21.97 -8.61 -2.59
N VAL A 35 22.54 -9.65 -1.98
CA VAL A 35 22.01 -10.31 -0.78
C VAL A 35 22.85 -9.91 0.42
N HIS A 36 22.20 -9.48 1.51
CA HIS A 36 22.88 -9.13 2.75
C HIS A 36 23.60 -10.35 3.33
N THR A 37 24.88 -10.18 3.66
CA THR A 37 25.75 -11.24 4.24
C THR A 37 26.29 -10.87 5.63
N GLY A 38 25.87 -9.73 6.18
CA GLY A 38 26.25 -9.26 7.51
C GLY A 38 25.59 -10.05 8.64
N GLY A 39 25.93 -9.69 9.88
CA GLY A 39 25.38 -10.31 11.08
C GLY A 39 23.88 -10.03 11.24
N ILE A 40 23.15 -11.05 11.71
CA ILE A 40 21.70 -11.04 11.87
C ILE A 40 21.28 -10.00 12.93
N GLN A 41 20.59 -8.94 12.53
CA GLN A 41 19.75 -8.13 13.42
C GLN A 41 18.29 -8.39 13.06
N ASN A 42 17.71 -9.43 13.66
CA ASN A 42 16.32 -9.76 13.42
C ASN A 42 15.43 -9.09 14.45
N PRO A 43 14.37 -8.38 14.01
CA PRO A 43 13.29 -8.06 14.93
C PRO A 43 12.66 -9.36 15.45
N GLU A 44 12.25 -9.35 16.72
CA GLU A 44 11.52 -10.49 17.29
C GLU A 44 10.14 -10.61 16.63
N ARG A 45 9.71 -11.85 16.36
CA ARG A 45 8.35 -12.07 15.88
C ARG A 45 7.36 -11.65 16.95
N LEU A 46 6.40 -10.81 16.57
CA LEU A 46 5.37 -10.33 17.48
C LEU A 46 4.43 -11.48 17.86
N SER A 47 3.91 -11.44 19.09
CA SER A 47 2.93 -12.39 19.57
C SER A 47 1.51 -11.95 19.21
N LEU A 48 0.58 -12.91 19.15
CA LEU A 48 -0.84 -12.59 19.09
C LEU A 48 -1.23 -11.77 20.33
N VAL A 49 -2.01 -10.72 20.11
CA VAL A 49 -2.57 -9.88 21.18
C VAL A 49 -3.93 -10.45 21.59
N GLU A 50 -4.21 -10.46 22.89
CA GLU A 50 -5.54 -10.85 23.37
C GLU A 50 -6.61 -9.94 22.77
N SER A 51 -7.79 -10.50 22.52
CA SER A 51 -8.88 -9.74 21.93
C SER A 51 -9.46 -8.74 22.93
N THR A 52 -9.00 -7.49 22.86
CA THR A 52 -9.52 -6.33 23.59
C THR A 52 -10.39 -5.43 22.69
N LYS A 53 -10.79 -4.27 23.21
CA LYS A 53 -11.45 -3.22 22.42
C LYS A 53 -10.47 -2.67 21.37
N ILE A 54 -10.99 -2.33 20.20
CA ILE A 54 -10.25 -1.57 19.19
C ILE A 54 -10.70 -0.11 19.30
N THR A 55 -9.75 0.79 19.47
CA THR A 55 -9.98 2.25 19.43
C THR A 55 -9.38 2.85 18.17
N ASN A 56 -8.28 2.26 17.67
CA ASN A 56 -7.56 2.79 16.52
C ASN A 56 -7.41 1.73 15.44
N VAL A 57 -7.50 2.14 14.18
CA VAL A 57 -7.14 1.33 13.02
C VAL A 57 -6.07 2.05 12.21
N ILE A 58 -5.00 1.32 11.89
CA ILE A 58 -4.00 1.74 10.92
C ILE A 58 -3.98 0.75 9.75
N LEU A 59 -4.33 1.23 8.57
CA LEU A 59 -4.27 0.48 7.32
C LEU A 59 -3.01 0.90 6.53
N LEU A 60 -2.09 -0.04 6.38
CA LEU A 60 -0.87 0.11 5.59
C LEU A 60 -1.07 -0.51 4.21
N ILE A 61 -0.81 0.26 3.15
CA ILE A 61 -0.87 -0.19 1.76
C ILE A 61 0.51 -0.01 1.13
N GLY A 62 1.15 -1.11 0.73
CA GLY A 62 2.30 -1.03 -0.18
C GLY A 62 1.78 -1.17 -1.61
N ASP A 63 1.66 -0.07 -2.36
CA ASP A 63 1.14 -0.11 -3.74
C ASP A 63 2.02 -1.06 -4.58
N GLY A 64 1.41 -1.92 -5.40
CA GLY A 64 2.14 -2.88 -6.24
C GLY A 64 2.93 -3.96 -5.49
N THR A 65 2.76 -4.11 -4.17
CA THR A 65 3.63 -4.94 -3.32
C THR A 65 3.14 -6.40 -3.21
N GLY A 66 3.69 -7.26 -4.07
CA GLY A 66 3.57 -8.71 -3.96
C GLY A 66 4.57 -9.34 -2.97
N LEU A 67 4.52 -10.67 -2.85
CA LEU A 67 5.48 -11.44 -2.03
C LEU A 67 6.91 -11.35 -2.58
N ALA A 68 7.08 -11.14 -3.89
CA ALA A 68 8.39 -11.01 -4.51
C ALA A 68 9.10 -9.72 -4.08
N GLN A 69 8.38 -8.60 -4.05
CA GLN A 69 8.84 -7.29 -3.58
C GLN A 69 9.24 -7.34 -2.10
N ILE A 70 8.44 -7.99 -1.24
CA ILE A 70 8.82 -8.19 0.17
C ILE A 70 10.06 -9.08 0.30
N THR A 71 10.13 -10.16 -0.48
CA THR A 71 11.25 -11.12 -0.41
C THR A 71 12.56 -10.50 -0.93
N SER A 72 12.51 -9.70 -1.97
CA SER A 72 13.69 -8.98 -2.48
C SER A 72 14.25 -8.04 -1.40
N GLY A 73 13.38 -7.28 -0.73
CA GLY A 73 13.74 -6.45 0.42
C GLY A 73 14.35 -7.25 1.56
N GLN A 74 13.75 -8.38 1.94
CA GLN A 74 14.30 -9.26 2.97
C GLN A 74 15.73 -9.70 2.61
N LEU A 75 15.93 -10.24 1.41
CA LEU A 75 17.24 -10.72 0.97
C LEU A 75 18.28 -9.60 0.93
N ASN A 76 17.92 -8.41 0.43
CA ASN A 76 18.84 -7.30 0.28
C ASN A 76 19.19 -6.61 1.59
N LEU A 77 18.22 -6.44 2.49
CA LEU A 77 18.37 -5.62 3.69
C LEU A 77 18.86 -6.43 4.89
N VAL A 78 18.34 -7.65 5.06
CA VAL A 78 18.56 -8.46 6.28
C VAL A 78 19.03 -9.89 5.99
N GLY A 79 19.02 -10.31 4.72
CA GLY A 79 19.57 -11.58 4.27
C GLY A 79 18.60 -12.75 4.43
N LYS A 80 19.03 -13.92 3.97
CA LYS A 80 18.17 -15.12 3.87
C LYS A 80 17.60 -15.62 5.20
N ASP A 81 18.31 -15.39 6.31
CA ASP A 81 17.88 -15.78 7.66
C ASP A 81 17.25 -14.59 8.40
N GLY A 82 17.18 -13.44 7.73
CA GLY A 82 16.67 -12.18 8.25
C GLY A 82 15.15 -12.09 8.21
N MET A 83 14.56 -11.14 8.93
CA MET A 83 13.15 -10.75 8.76
C MET A 83 13.02 -9.23 8.71
N LEU A 84 12.21 -8.75 7.76
CA LEU A 84 11.69 -7.38 7.76
C LEU A 84 10.66 -7.20 8.88
N HIS A 85 10.38 -5.96 9.30
CA HIS A 85 9.34 -5.66 10.30
C HIS A 85 7.96 -6.13 9.85
N ILE A 86 7.63 -5.99 8.56
CA ILE A 86 6.42 -6.56 7.95
C ILE A 86 6.27 -8.05 8.29
N GLN A 87 7.35 -8.81 8.18
CA GLN A 87 7.38 -10.27 8.40
C GLN A 87 7.30 -10.68 9.88
N THR A 88 7.28 -9.71 10.81
CA THR A 88 7.13 -9.97 12.25
C THR A 88 5.68 -10.07 12.71
N MET A 89 4.73 -9.59 11.90
CA MET A 89 3.31 -9.62 12.23
C MET A 89 2.82 -11.08 12.39
N PRO A 90 2.03 -11.39 13.43
CA PRO A 90 1.71 -12.77 13.79
C PRO A 90 0.63 -13.42 12.90
N VAL A 91 -0.17 -12.61 12.19
CA VAL A 91 -1.27 -13.10 11.34
C VAL A 91 -0.97 -12.83 9.89
N THR A 92 -1.16 -13.85 9.04
CA THR A 92 -1.00 -13.75 7.60
C THR A 92 -2.23 -14.28 6.85
N GLY A 93 -2.47 -13.70 5.68
CA GLY A 93 -3.52 -14.03 4.74
C GLY A 93 -3.11 -13.66 3.31
N ILE A 94 -4.04 -13.84 2.37
CA ILE A 94 -3.87 -13.55 0.95
C ILE A 94 -5.14 -12.87 0.43
N VAL A 95 -5.00 -11.84 -0.41
CA VAL A 95 -6.11 -11.03 -0.91
C VAL A 95 -6.18 -11.13 -2.43
N LYS A 96 -7.39 -11.38 -2.95
CA LYS A 96 -7.70 -11.27 -4.37
C LYS A 96 -8.14 -9.85 -4.70
N THR A 97 -7.59 -9.28 -5.76
CA THR A 97 -7.64 -7.83 -6.00
C THR A 97 -8.40 -7.39 -7.25
N HIS A 98 -8.86 -8.32 -8.11
CA HIS A 98 -9.62 -8.01 -9.34
C HIS A 98 -10.69 -6.91 -9.16
N SER A 99 -10.92 -6.09 -10.18
CA SER A 99 -11.96 -5.07 -10.19
C SER A 99 -13.29 -5.66 -10.73
N SER A 100 -14.32 -4.83 -10.87
CA SER A 100 -15.63 -5.26 -11.38
C SER A 100 -15.61 -5.56 -12.88
N ASP A 101 -14.71 -4.94 -13.64
CA ASP A 101 -14.62 -5.02 -15.10
C ASP A 101 -13.32 -5.67 -15.60
N ASN A 102 -12.30 -5.80 -14.75
CA ASN A 102 -11.00 -6.36 -15.10
C ASN A 102 -10.52 -7.43 -14.11
N LEU A 103 -9.84 -8.46 -14.65
CA LEU A 103 -9.14 -9.46 -13.82
C LEU A 103 -7.88 -8.89 -13.15
N ILE A 104 -7.34 -7.79 -13.68
CA ILE A 104 -6.20 -7.04 -13.17
C ILE A 104 -6.74 -5.65 -12.81
N THR A 105 -6.75 -5.34 -11.52
CA THR A 105 -7.23 -4.04 -11.00
C THR A 105 -6.19 -2.95 -11.25
N ASP A 106 -6.61 -1.69 -11.18
CA ASP A 106 -5.72 -0.57 -10.89
C ASP A 106 -5.84 -0.14 -9.42
N SER A 107 -4.97 0.78 -8.98
CA SER A 107 -4.95 1.31 -7.61
C SER A 107 -6.28 1.95 -7.21
N ALA A 108 -6.97 2.64 -8.13
CA ALA A 108 -8.23 3.31 -7.84
C ALA A 108 -9.34 2.31 -7.46
N ALA A 109 -9.55 1.27 -8.28
CA ALA A 109 -10.53 0.24 -7.99
C ALA A 109 -10.12 -0.63 -6.78
N GLY A 110 -8.81 -0.89 -6.63
CA GLY A 110 -8.25 -1.62 -5.49
C GLY A 110 -8.51 -0.92 -4.17
N ALA A 111 -8.15 0.36 -4.08
CA ALA A 111 -8.35 1.19 -2.90
C ALA A 111 -9.84 1.47 -2.63
N THR A 112 -10.67 1.67 -3.67
CA THR A 112 -12.13 1.78 -3.51
C THR A 112 -12.73 0.52 -2.87
N ALA A 113 -12.22 -0.67 -3.19
CA ALA A 113 -12.67 -1.89 -2.53
C ALA A 113 -12.31 -1.92 -1.03
N TYR A 114 -11.15 -1.36 -0.66
CA TYR A 114 -10.74 -1.22 0.74
C TYR A 114 -11.50 -0.13 1.49
N SER A 115 -11.84 0.97 0.84
CA SER A 115 -12.49 2.12 1.48
C SER A 115 -14.00 1.96 1.55
N CYS A 116 -14.64 1.45 0.50
CA CYS A 116 -16.10 1.31 0.39
C CYS A 116 -16.62 -0.11 0.58
N GLY A 117 -15.77 -1.14 0.56
CA GLY A 117 -16.22 -2.54 0.65
C GLY A 117 -17.00 -3.03 -0.58
N ILE A 118 -16.80 -2.43 -1.76
CA ILE A 118 -17.46 -2.80 -3.01
C ILE A 118 -16.46 -2.82 -4.18
N LYS A 119 -16.68 -3.72 -5.15
CA LYS A 119 -15.96 -3.71 -6.43
C LYS A 119 -16.45 -2.56 -7.31
N THR A 120 -15.53 -1.89 -7.98
CA THR A 120 -15.83 -0.88 -9.00
C THR A 120 -14.96 -1.08 -10.25
N TYR A 121 -15.09 -0.23 -11.26
CA TYR A 121 -14.30 -0.30 -12.50
C TYR A 121 -12.93 0.37 -12.33
N ASN A 122 -11.95 -0.02 -13.15
CA ASN A 122 -10.61 0.57 -13.06
C ASN A 122 -10.65 2.10 -13.28
N GLY A 123 -9.95 2.84 -12.43
CA GLY A 123 -9.92 4.31 -12.43
C GLY A 123 -11.03 4.98 -11.62
N ALA A 124 -12.01 4.25 -11.08
CA ALA A 124 -13.03 4.82 -10.21
C ALA A 124 -12.50 5.13 -8.80
N ILE A 125 -12.84 6.30 -8.27
CA ILE A 125 -12.48 6.73 -6.91
C ILE A 125 -13.76 6.81 -6.08
N ALA A 126 -13.93 5.87 -5.15
CA ALA A 126 -15.06 5.77 -4.22
C ALA A 126 -16.46 5.96 -4.86
N VAL A 127 -16.61 5.42 -6.07
CA VAL A 127 -17.91 5.31 -6.75
C VAL A 127 -18.18 3.86 -7.13
N THR A 128 -19.45 3.49 -7.14
CA THR A 128 -19.95 2.20 -7.63
C THR A 128 -19.77 2.05 -9.15
N PRO A 129 -19.94 0.85 -9.72
CA PRO A 129 -19.96 0.67 -11.18
C PRO A 129 -20.97 1.57 -11.91
N ASP A 130 -22.07 1.93 -11.24
CA ASP A 130 -23.10 2.84 -11.76
C ASP A 130 -22.81 4.31 -11.44
N LYS A 131 -21.58 4.64 -11.04
CA LYS A 131 -21.07 6.00 -10.77
C LYS A 131 -21.74 6.72 -9.60
N LYS A 132 -22.45 5.99 -8.74
CA LYS A 132 -22.96 6.53 -7.46
C LYS A 132 -21.86 6.56 -6.41
N ARG A 133 -21.84 7.59 -5.57
CA ARG A 133 -20.91 7.68 -4.43
C ARG A 133 -21.13 6.51 -3.46
N CYS A 134 -20.05 5.91 -3.03
CA CYS A 134 -20.06 4.99 -1.90
C CYS A 134 -19.34 5.66 -0.74
N LYS A 135 -19.98 5.64 0.43
CA LYS A 135 -19.39 6.18 1.64
C LYS A 135 -18.17 5.36 2.04
N THR A 136 -17.08 6.02 2.39
CA THR A 136 -15.82 5.37 2.76
C THR A 136 -15.74 5.10 4.27
N ILE A 137 -14.86 4.19 4.68
CA ILE A 137 -14.55 3.96 6.09
C ILE A 137 -13.98 5.22 6.78
N LEU A 138 -13.25 6.07 6.06
CA LEU A 138 -12.70 7.32 6.60
C LEU A 138 -13.85 8.28 6.92
N GLU A 139 -14.80 8.47 6.00
CA GLU A 139 -15.99 9.30 6.24
C GLU A 139 -16.85 8.74 7.38
N MET A 140 -16.99 7.41 7.47
CA MET A 140 -17.70 6.79 8.60
C MET A 140 -17.00 7.04 9.94
N ALA A 141 -15.66 7.05 9.96
CA ALA A 141 -14.88 7.35 11.16
C ALA A 141 -15.06 8.82 11.58
N GLU A 142 -14.93 9.76 10.64
CA GLU A 142 -15.20 11.19 10.86
C GLU A 142 -16.61 11.44 11.41
N GLU A 143 -17.64 10.84 10.80
CA GLU A 143 -19.03 10.98 11.25
C GLU A 143 -19.28 10.40 12.65
N LYS A 144 -18.40 9.50 13.10
CA LYS A 144 -18.42 8.91 14.44
C LYS A 144 -17.59 9.68 15.46
N GLY A 145 -16.90 10.74 15.02
CA GLY A 145 -16.06 11.58 15.87
C GLY A 145 -14.65 11.06 16.08
N LEU A 146 -14.23 10.01 15.34
CA LEU A 146 -12.83 9.59 15.34
C LEU A 146 -12.03 10.56 14.48
N ALA A 147 -10.79 10.85 14.89
CA ALA A 147 -9.87 11.60 14.03
C ALA A 147 -9.43 10.76 12.83
N THR A 148 -9.17 11.39 11.69
CA THR A 148 -8.71 10.65 10.50
C THR A 148 -7.49 11.24 9.80
N GLY A 149 -6.77 10.36 9.10
CA GLY A 149 -5.60 10.76 8.34
C GLY A 149 -5.30 9.90 7.13
N LEU A 150 -4.68 10.55 6.14
CA LEU A 150 -4.13 9.98 4.92
C LEU A 150 -2.66 10.38 4.81
N VAL A 151 -1.79 9.40 4.59
CA VAL A 151 -0.35 9.59 4.38
C VAL A 151 0.07 8.78 3.15
N ALA A 152 0.78 9.40 2.20
CA ALA A 152 1.24 8.72 0.98
C ALA A 152 2.59 9.28 0.52
N THR A 153 3.36 8.48 -0.23
CA THR A 153 4.60 8.95 -0.86
C THR A 153 4.39 9.46 -2.30
N SER A 154 3.23 9.20 -2.89
CA SER A 154 2.75 9.89 -4.10
C SER A 154 2.17 11.26 -3.77
N SER A 155 1.57 11.92 -4.77
CA SER A 155 0.59 12.98 -4.50
C SER A 155 -0.51 12.47 -3.57
N ILE A 156 -0.96 13.32 -2.64
CA ILE A 156 -2.09 12.99 -1.75
C ILE A 156 -3.42 12.89 -2.51
N THR A 157 -3.49 13.39 -3.74
CA THR A 157 -4.64 13.23 -4.66
C THR A 157 -4.55 11.98 -5.54
N HIS A 158 -3.46 11.22 -5.43
CA HIS A 158 -3.31 9.98 -6.18
C HIS A 158 -4.36 8.94 -5.76
N ALA A 159 -4.55 7.91 -6.58
CA ALA A 159 -5.73 7.06 -6.54
C ALA A 159 -6.00 6.37 -5.17
N THR A 160 -4.94 5.89 -4.52
CA THR A 160 -5.08 5.19 -3.23
C THR A 160 -5.56 6.11 -2.12
N PRO A 161 -4.87 7.22 -1.75
CA PRO A 161 -5.39 8.15 -0.75
C PRO A 161 -6.71 8.78 -1.17
N ALA A 162 -6.87 9.17 -2.44
CA ALA A 162 -8.11 9.75 -2.95
C ALA A 162 -9.33 8.85 -2.73
N SER A 163 -9.18 7.53 -2.85
CA SER A 163 -10.28 6.58 -2.68
C SER A 163 -10.84 6.52 -1.25
N PHE A 164 -10.19 7.15 -0.27
CA PHE A 164 -10.70 7.28 1.09
C PHE A 164 -11.35 8.64 1.37
N GLY A 165 -10.97 9.71 0.66
CA GLY A 165 -11.40 11.08 0.97
C GLY A 165 -12.10 11.83 -0.17
N ALA A 166 -12.35 11.20 -1.32
CA ALA A 166 -13.00 11.82 -2.47
C ALA A 166 -13.86 10.81 -3.26
N HIS A 167 -14.77 11.32 -4.09
CA HIS A 167 -15.61 10.54 -5.00
C HIS A 167 -15.62 11.16 -6.40
N VAL A 168 -14.95 10.50 -7.35
CA VAL A 168 -14.90 10.92 -8.75
C VAL A 168 -14.94 9.71 -9.69
N GLU A 169 -15.48 9.93 -10.89
CA GLU A 169 -15.62 8.86 -11.89
C GLU A 169 -14.28 8.43 -12.52
N SER A 170 -13.24 9.24 -12.38
CA SER A 170 -11.90 8.98 -12.90
C SER A 170 -10.83 9.51 -11.96
N ARG A 171 -9.82 8.68 -11.67
CA ARG A 171 -8.62 9.02 -10.89
C ARG A 171 -7.85 10.22 -11.45
N SER A 172 -8.00 10.52 -12.75
CA SER A 172 -7.38 11.67 -13.40
C SER A 172 -8.00 13.02 -13.00
N MET A 173 -9.06 13.05 -12.20
CA MET A 173 -9.73 14.27 -11.76
C MET A 173 -9.06 14.86 -10.50
N GLU A 174 -7.73 14.90 -10.46
CA GLU A 174 -6.95 15.26 -9.25
C GLU A 174 -7.25 16.68 -8.74
N ASN A 175 -7.55 17.62 -9.64
CA ASN A 175 -8.01 18.95 -9.25
C ASN A 175 -9.34 18.93 -8.46
N GLU A 176 -10.27 18.05 -8.82
CA GLU A 176 -11.53 17.85 -8.09
C GLU A 176 -11.30 17.05 -6.81
N ILE A 177 -10.42 16.04 -6.84
CA ILE A 177 -10.02 15.27 -5.67
C ILE A 177 -9.43 16.19 -4.59
N ALA A 178 -8.48 17.08 -4.95
CA ALA A 178 -7.89 18.04 -4.02
C ALA A 178 -8.95 18.89 -3.30
N ALA A 179 -9.96 19.34 -4.05
CA ALA A 179 -11.06 20.11 -3.50
C ALA A 179 -11.96 19.29 -2.56
N GLN A 180 -12.16 18.00 -2.85
CA GLN A 180 -12.95 17.10 -2.01
C GLN A 180 -12.19 16.65 -0.75
N LEU A 181 -10.86 16.55 -0.79
CA LEU A 181 -10.05 16.27 0.40
C LEU A 181 -10.25 17.33 1.49
N LEU A 182 -10.42 18.61 1.13
CA LEU A 182 -10.79 19.64 2.10
C LEU A 182 -12.18 19.37 2.72
N ALA A 183 -13.13 18.94 1.88
CA ALA A 183 -14.49 18.65 2.32
C ALA A 183 -14.60 17.37 3.16
N SER A 184 -13.63 16.46 3.06
CA SER A 184 -13.58 15.21 3.83
C SER A 184 -13.46 15.43 5.34
N GLY A 185 -12.88 16.56 5.77
CA GLY A 185 -12.69 16.90 7.18
C GLY A 185 -11.42 16.34 7.83
N SER A 186 -10.78 15.34 7.21
CA SER A 186 -9.61 14.61 7.72
C SER A 186 -8.53 15.52 8.31
N GLU A 187 -8.14 15.30 9.56
CA GLU A 187 -7.15 16.12 10.26
C GLU A 187 -5.79 16.09 9.60
N ILE A 188 -5.35 14.93 9.11
CA ILE A 188 -3.99 14.74 8.61
C ILE A 188 -4.00 14.35 7.13
N LEU A 189 -3.37 15.15 6.28
CA LEU A 189 -3.16 14.88 4.86
C LEU A 189 -1.69 15.13 4.55
N LEU A 190 -0.88 14.08 4.37
CA LEU A 190 0.57 14.20 4.17
C LEU A 190 1.01 13.44 2.92
N GLY A 191 1.57 14.16 1.94
CA GLY A 191 2.16 13.57 0.73
C GLY A 191 2.80 14.64 -0.14
N GLY A 192 2.89 14.40 -1.44
CA GLY A 192 3.16 15.47 -2.41
C GLY A 192 1.88 16.03 -3.02
N GLY A 193 1.96 16.55 -4.25
CA GLY A 193 0.81 17.00 -5.03
C GLY A 193 0.55 18.50 -4.98
N MET A 194 1.55 19.33 -4.67
CA MET A 194 1.43 20.79 -4.60
C MET A 194 0.73 21.40 -5.83
N GLU A 195 0.95 20.84 -7.02
CA GLU A 195 0.35 21.33 -8.26
C GLU A 195 -1.19 21.30 -8.27
N PHE A 196 -1.79 20.41 -7.49
CA PHE A 196 -3.25 20.29 -7.40
C PHE A 196 -3.86 21.23 -6.36
N PHE A 197 -3.07 21.97 -5.58
CA PHE A 197 -3.59 22.84 -4.52
C PHE A 197 -3.29 24.33 -4.74
N ALA A 198 -2.11 24.63 -5.28
CA ALA A 198 -1.68 26.00 -5.50
C ALA A 198 -2.37 26.63 -6.73
N SER A 199 -2.91 27.84 -6.57
CA SER A 199 -3.66 28.54 -7.63
C SER A 199 -2.89 28.76 -8.93
N ASP A 200 -1.55 28.86 -8.84
CA ASP A 200 -0.67 29.10 -10.00
C ASP A 200 -0.56 27.88 -10.92
N TYR A 201 -0.90 26.69 -10.42
CA TYR A 201 -0.85 25.43 -11.16
C TYR A 201 -2.23 24.99 -11.68
N ARG A 202 -3.30 25.38 -10.96
CA ARG A 202 -4.67 24.95 -11.27
C ARG A 202 -5.31 25.73 -12.41
N GLU A 203 -5.98 25.02 -13.31
CA GLU A 203 -6.73 25.63 -14.43
C GLU A 203 -7.91 26.51 -13.97
N ASP A 204 -8.51 26.20 -12.81
CA ASP A 204 -9.63 26.96 -12.23
C ASP A 204 -9.18 28.16 -11.37
N SER A 205 -7.86 28.33 -11.18
CA SER A 205 -7.25 29.36 -10.34
C SER A 205 -7.74 29.40 -8.89
N ARG A 206 -8.31 28.29 -8.38
CA ARG A 206 -8.74 28.17 -6.98
C ARG A 206 -7.51 28.06 -6.07
N ASP A 207 -7.49 28.82 -4.97
CA ASP A 207 -6.41 28.76 -3.98
C ASP A 207 -6.80 27.82 -2.84
N LEU A 208 -6.55 26.52 -3.02
CA LEU A 208 -6.88 25.54 -1.98
C LEU A 208 -5.96 25.69 -0.77
N LEU A 209 -4.72 26.15 -0.92
CA LEU A 209 -3.83 26.38 0.22
C LEU A 209 -4.41 27.44 1.18
N GLY A 210 -4.96 28.52 0.61
CA GLY A 210 -5.70 29.52 1.35
C GLY A 210 -6.94 28.95 2.04
N GLU A 211 -7.74 28.14 1.33
CA GLU A 211 -8.96 27.53 1.89
C GLU A 211 -8.66 26.53 3.02
N PHE A 212 -7.62 25.70 2.90
CA PHE A 212 -7.15 24.82 3.96
C PHE A 212 -6.65 25.64 5.18
N SER A 213 -5.92 26.72 4.94
CA SER A 213 -5.48 27.63 6.02
C SER A 213 -6.67 28.26 6.75
N GLU A 214 -7.70 28.71 6.02
CA GLU A 214 -8.95 29.23 6.59
C GLU A 214 -9.73 28.17 7.38
N ALA A 215 -9.66 26.91 6.95
CA ALA A 215 -10.20 25.74 7.66
C ALA A 215 -9.34 25.31 8.87
N GLY A 216 -8.22 25.99 9.14
CA GLY A 216 -7.38 25.78 10.32
C GLY A 216 -6.25 24.77 10.15
N TYR A 217 -5.93 24.39 8.91
CA TYR A 217 -4.80 23.52 8.63
C TYR A 217 -3.49 24.30 8.68
N GLN A 218 -2.47 23.70 9.28
CA GLN A 218 -1.09 24.12 9.10
C GLN A 218 -0.57 23.53 7.80
N ILE A 219 -0.18 24.40 6.87
CA ILE A 219 0.40 23.98 5.58
C ILE A 219 1.91 23.74 5.77
N LEU A 220 2.38 22.60 5.29
CA LEU A 220 3.77 22.15 5.43
C LEU A 220 4.31 21.76 4.05
N SER A 221 5.57 22.09 3.79
CA SER A 221 6.23 21.87 2.50
C SER A 221 7.62 21.24 2.61
N THR A 222 8.14 21.05 3.82
CA THR A 222 9.44 20.40 4.04
C THR A 222 9.45 19.48 5.27
N ALA A 223 10.41 18.58 5.34
CA ALA A 223 10.68 17.74 6.50
C ALA A 223 10.89 18.55 7.79
N ALA A 224 11.59 19.69 7.69
CA ALA A 224 11.85 20.56 8.83
C ALA A 224 10.57 21.23 9.34
N GLU A 225 9.67 21.62 8.44
CA GLU A 225 8.35 22.16 8.80
C GLU A 225 7.47 21.08 9.44
N LEU A 226 7.51 19.85 8.90
CA LEU A 226 6.80 18.71 9.48
C LEU A 226 7.28 18.38 10.91
N GLU A 227 8.60 18.34 11.13
CA GLU A 227 9.18 18.11 12.46
C GLU A 227 8.79 19.21 13.46
N ALA A 228 8.69 20.46 12.99
CA ALA A 228 8.33 21.62 13.80
C ALA A 228 6.81 21.86 13.90
N ALA A 229 5.97 21.03 13.27
CA ALA A 229 4.53 21.26 13.22
C ALA A 229 3.92 21.14 14.62
N GLU A 230 2.98 22.02 14.98
CA GLU A 230 2.28 21.99 16.27
C GLU A 230 0.75 21.94 16.11
N GLY A 231 0.24 22.18 14.89
CA GLY A 231 -1.18 22.13 14.59
C GLY A 231 -1.78 20.73 14.70
N ASN A 232 -3.08 20.66 15.00
CA ASN A 232 -3.85 19.42 15.02
C ASN A 232 -4.36 19.01 13.64
N LYS A 233 -4.55 19.98 12.73
CA LYS A 233 -4.86 19.75 11.32
C LYS A 233 -3.66 20.10 10.46
N LEU A 234 -3.16 19.17 9.66
CA LEU A 234 -1.95 19.32 8.86
C LEU A 234 -2.24 18.99 7.40
N LEU A 235 -1.85 19.90 6.50
CA LEU A 235 -1.73 19.62 5.07
C LEU A 235 -0.25 19.70 4.70
N GLY A 236 0.38 18.55 4.51
CA GLY A 236 1.75 18.40 4.04
C GLY A 236 1.78 18.11 2.55
N LEU A 237 2.39 19.02 1.78
CA LEU A 237 2.59 18.93 0.33
C LEU A 237 4.08 19.14 0.06
N PHE A 238 4.84 18.05 0.10
CA PHE A 238 6.31 18.08 0.15
C PHE A 238 6.99 18.05 -1.23
N ALA A 239 6.22 17.83 -2.30
CA ALA A 239 6.69 17.80 -3.69
C ALA A 239 5.60 18.30 -4.65
N GLU A 240 5.97 18.58 -5.92
CA GLU A 240 5.03 19.03 -6.96
C GLU A 240 3.96 17.97 -7.25
N ASP A 241 4.38 16.72 -7.44
CA ASP A 241 3.54 15.52 -7.59
C ASP A 241 3.93 14.47 -6.53
N GLY A 242 4.55 13.34 -6.86
CA GLY A 242 5.11 12.41 -5.87
C GLY A 242 6.39 12.91 -5.22
N LEU A 243 6.72 12.39 -4.03
CA LEU A 243 8.01 12.63 -3.37
C LEU A 243 9.17 12.19 -4.29
N GLU A 244 10.23 13.00 -4.36
CA GLU A 244 11.43 12.69 -5.14
C GLU A 244 12.58 12.11 -4.28
N ARG A 245 12.35 11.94 -2.98
CA ARG A 245 13.33 11.48 -1.98
C ARG A 245 14.54 12.40 -1.83
N ASN A 246 14.35 13.70 -2.00
CA ASN A 246 15.38 14.70 -1.76
C ASN A 246 15.52 15.04 -0.26
N ASN A 247 16.61 15.71 0.14
CA ASN A 247 16.90 16.00 1.56
C ASN A 247 15.92 16.99 2.22
N SER A 248 15.08 17.69 1.46
CA SER A 248 14.06 18.60 2.00
C SER A 248 12.74 17.90 2.27
N GLU A 249 12.54 16.70 1.73
CA GLU A 249 11.32 15.92 1.89
C GLU A 249 11.40 14.98 3.10
N PRO A 250 10.27 14.74 3.78
CA PRO A 250 10.22 13.75 4.83
C PRO A 250 10.21 12.33 4.25
N LEU A 251 10.76 11.39 5.01
CA LEU A 251 10.56 9.96 4.77
C LEU A 251 9.15 9.54 5.22
N LEU A 252 8.61 8.48 4.64
CA LEU A 252 7.31 7.93 5.05
C LEU A 252 7.22 7.61 6.56
N PRO A 253 8.23 7.01 7.23
CA PRO A 253 8.17 6.80 8.68
C PRO A 253 8.04 8.11 9.47
N GLN A 254 8.62 9.22 9.01
CA GLN A 254 8.50 10.51 9.68
C GLN A 254 7.08 11.08 9.55
N MET A 255 6.48 10.96 8.37
CA MET A 255 5.08 11.34 8.15
C MET A 255 4.13 10.49 9.00
N ALA A 256 4.36 9.16 9.05
CA ALA A 256 3.58 8.24 9.86
C ALA A 256 3.68 8.55 11.36
N GLU A 257 4.88 8.79 11.89
CA GLU A 257 5.09 9.13 13.30
C GLU A 257 4.35 10.43 13.69
N ILE A 258 4.41 11.46 12.85
CA ILE A 258 3.69 12.72 13.11
C ILE A 258 2.18 12.53 13.01
N ALA A 259 1.70 11.80 11.99
CA ALA A 259 0.27 11.49 11.85
C ALA A 259 -0.26 10.77 13.10
N ILE A 260 0.44 9.71 13.54
CA ILE A 260 0.09 8.96 14.75
C ILE A 260 0.13 9.85 16.00
N ASP A 261 1.18 10.69 16.18
CA ASP A 261 1.26 11.60 17.34
C ASP A 261 0.12 12.63 17.38
N ARG A 262 -0.36 13.10 16.22
CA ARG A 262 -1.52 14.01 16.16
C ARG A 262 -2.83 13.28 16.42
N LEU A 263 -3.10 12.20 15.70
CA LEU A 263 -4.37 11.47 15.74
C LEU A 263 -4.59 10.76 17.08
N SER A 264 -3.54 10.24 17.71
CA SER A 264 -3.63 9.56 19.02
C SER A 264 -4.01 10.48 20.18
N LYS A 265 -4.13 11.79 19.95
CA LYS A 265 -4.64 12.75 20.95
C LYS A 265 -6.16 12.75 21.03
N ASP A 266 -6.85 12.18 20.04
CA ASP A 266 -8.30 12.03 20.07
C ASP A 266 -8.71 10.91 21.04
N GLU A 267 -9.61 11.22 21.97
CA GLU A 267 -10.08 10.25 22.98
C GLU A 267 -11.06 9.21 22.40
N ASP A 268 -11.70 9.52 21.28
CA ASP A 268 -12.60 8.61 20.58
C ASP A 268 -11.84 7.60 19.69
N GLY A 269 -10.56 7.88 19.41
CA GLY A 269 -9.66 7.06 18.61
C GLY A 269 -9.49 7.59 17.18
N PHE A 270 -8.87 6.79 16.30
CA PHE A 270 -8.60 7.24 14.94
C PHE A 270 -8.61 6.14 13.87
N PHE A 271 -8.83 6.57 12.62
CA PHE A 271 -8.56 5.78 11.42
C PHE A 271 -7.45 6.44 10.59
N LEU A 272 -6.39 5.71 10.30
CA LEU A 272 -5.25 6.20 9.53
C LEU A 272 -4.93 5.24 8.39
N MET A 273 -4.84 5.77 7.16
CA MET A 273 -4.31 5.05 6.00
C MET A 273 -2.93 5.58 5.65
N ILE A 274 -1.96 4.68 5.48
CA ILE A 274 -0.58 5.01 5.14
C ILE A 274 -0.15 4.19 3.92
N GLU A 275 0.34 4.87 2.89
CA GLU A 275 0.73 4.26 1.63
C GLU A 275 2.25 4.40 1.37
N GLY A 276 2.91 3.27 1.12
CA GLY A 276 4.18 3.23 0.40
C GLY A 276 3.91 3.15 -1.09
N SER A 277 3.70 4.31 -1.74
CA SER A 277 3.09 4.42 -3.07
C SER A 277 4.03 4.02 -4.21
N GLN A 278 5.34 4.23 -4.05
CA GLN A 278 6.26 4.16 -5.19
C GLN A 278 6.94 2.79 -5.35
N ILE A 279 6.59 1.80 -4.52
CA ILE A 279 6.96 0.39 -4.78
C ILE A 279 6.38 -0.05 -6.13
N ASP A 280 5.14 0.37 -6.41
CA ASP A 280 4.47 0.22 -7.70
C ASP A 280 5.23 0.90 -8.84
N TRP A 281 5.67 2.14 -8.65
CA TRP A 281 6.40 2.89 -9.68
C TRP A 281 7.74 2.22 -10.03
N GLY A 282 8.45 1.71 -9.03
CA GLY A 282 9.63 0.87 -9.26
C GLY A 282 9.31 -0.42 -10.01
N GLY A 283 8.15 -1.03 -9.71
CA GLY A 283 7.64 -2.20 -10.43
C GLY A 283 7.30 -1.90 -11.90
N HIS A 284 6.60 -0.79 -12.17
CA HIS A 284 6.34 -0.30 -13.53
C HIS A 284 7.63 0.03 -14.28
N GLY A 285 8.62 0.59 -13.58
CA GLY A 285 9.94 0.88 -14.13
C GLY A 285 10.78 -0.37 -14.41
N ASN A 286 10.37 -1.54 -13.90
CA ASN A 286 11.23 -2.72 -13.79
C ASN A 286 12.61 -2.36 -13.24
N ASP A 287 12.61 -1.61 -12.13
CA ASP A 287 13.80 -1.11 -11.43
C ASP A 287 13.85 -1.72 -10.02
N ALA A 288 14.63 -2.79 -9.87
CA ALA A 288 14.77 -3.50 -8.63
C ALA A 288 15.42 -2.65 -7.53
N ASN A 289 16.30 -1.70 -7.85
CA ASN A 289 16.90 -0.85 -6.82
C ASN A 289 15.88 0.14 -6.27
N TYR A 290 15.06 0.72 -7.13
CA TYR A 290 13.97 1.60 -6.71
C TYR A 290 12.97 0.85 -5.82
N VAL A 291 12.53 -0.34 -6.24
CA VAL A 291 11.68 -1.21 -5.40
C VAL A 291 12.33 -1.50 -4.05
N LEU A 292 13.62 -1.79 -4.00
CA LEU A 292 14.32 -2.07 -2.73
C LEU A 292 14.40 -0.86 -1.80
N GLU A 293 14.58 0.35 -2.34
CA GLU A 293 14.59 1.58 -1.56
C GLU A 293 13.21 1.89 -0.98
N GLU A 294 12.16 1.71 -1.78
CA GLU A 294 10.77 1.92 -1.34
C GLU A 294 10.31 0.85 -0.34
N VAL A 295 10.69 -0.42 -0.53
CA VAL A 295 10.43 -1.49 0.46
C VAL A 295 11.16 -1.19 1.78
N ARG A 296 12.37 -0.62 1.74
CA ARG A 296 13.09 -0.21 2.96
C ARG A 296 12.33 0.90 3.70
N ASP A 297 11.88 1.93 2.98
CA ASP A 297 11.14 3.05 3.57
C ASP A 297 9.79 2.59 4.17
N PHE A 298 9.07 1.73 3.44
CA PHE A 298 7.82 1.14 3.91
C PHE A 298 8.02 0.20 5.12
N ASP A 299 9.08 -0.61 5.14
CA ASP A 299 9.37 -1.48 6.29
C ASP A 299 9.74 -0.69 7.56
N GLN A 300 10.45 0.43 7.42
CA GLN A 300 10.69 1.35 8.54
C GLN A 300 9.41 2.04 9.02
N THR A 301 8.48 2.34 8.11
CA THR A 301 7.14 2.83 8.46
C THR A 301 6.36 1.80 9.27
N VAL A 302 6.39 0.55 8.82
CA VAL A 302 5.75 -0.58 9.51
C VAL A 302 6.34 -0.76 10.90
N LYS A 303 7.66 -0.60 11.06
CA LYS A 303 8.30 -0.59 12.37
C LYS A 303 7.70 0.48 13.29
N ALA A 304 7.63 1.73 12.84
CA ALA A 304 7.11 2.84 13.64
C ALA A 304 5.65 2.60 14.07
N VAL A 305 4.82 2.12 13.13
CA VAL A 305 3.41 1.76 13.39
C VAL A 305 3.29 0.62 14.39
N LEU A 306 4.08 -0.45 14.24
CA LEU A 306 4.07 -1.59 15.16
C LEU A 306 4.59 -1.22 16.56
N ASP A 307 5.58 -0.32 16.65
CA ASP A 307 6.08 0.19 17.94
C ASP A 307 4.99 0.98 18.68
N PHE A 308 4.22 1.82 17.96
CA PHE A 308 3.05 2.49 18.53
C PHE A 308 1.97 1.49 18.96
N ALA A 309 1.56 0.58 18.07
CA ALA A 309 0.47 -0.36 18.34
C ALA A 309 0.78 -1.31 19.51
N GLN A 310 2.05 -1.73 19.67
CA GLN A 310 2.49 -2.52 20.82
C GLN A 310 2.38 -1.75 22.14
N LYS A 311 2.68 -0.46 22.13
CA LYS A 311 2.62 0.41 23.31
C LYS A 311 1.18 0.77 23.69
N ASP A 312 0.35 1.02 22.69
CA ASP A 312 -1.05 1.41 22.84
C ASP A 312 -1.93 0.22 23.28
N GLY A 313 -1.80 -0.93 22.59
CA GLY A 313 -2.52 -2.17 22.92
C GLY A 313 -4.00 -2.20 22.49
N GLU A 314 -4.57 -1.10 21.99
CA GLU A 314 -5.94 -1.01 21.46
C GLU A 314 -5.97 -0.66 19.96
N THR A 315 -4.79 -0.68 19.31
CA THR A 315 -4.62 -0.39 17.89
C THR A 315 -4.58 -1.68 17.06
N LEU A 316 -5.49 -1.79 16.09
CA LEU A 316 -5.44 -2.81 15.04
C LEU A 316 -4.64 -2.29 13.85
N VAL A 317 -3.59 -3.02 13.48
CA VAL A 317 -2.77 -2.75 12.29
C VAL A 317 -3.06 -3.81 11.24
N VAL A 318 -3.44 -3.37 10.03
CA VAL A 318 -3.64 -4.24 8.87
C VAL A 318 -2.75 -3.74 7.74
N LEU A 319 -1.98 -4.64 7.14
CA LEU A 319 -1.10 -4.36 6.01
C LEU A 319 -1.50 -5.22 4.81
N THR A 320 -1.57 -4.61 3.64
CA THR A 320 -1.74 -5.32 2.37
C THR A 320 -1.17 -4.51 1.20
N ALA A 321 -1.48 -4.91 -0.02
CA ALA A 321 -1.26 -4.15 -1.24
C ALA A 321 -2.59 -4.05 -2.01
N ASP A 322 -2.70 -3.15 -2.96
CA ASP A 322 -3.83 -3.02 -3.87
C ASP A 322 -3.74 -3.98 -5.08
N HIS A 323 -2.53 -4.26 -5.56
CA HIS A 323 -2.17 -5.28 -6.55
C HIS A 323 -0.67 -5.64 -6.46
N GLU A 324 -0.22 -6.53 -7.35
CA GLU A 324 1.21 -6.77 -7.59
C GLU A 324 1.61 -6.11 -8.92
N THR A 325 2.83 -5.60 -9.00
CA THR A 325 3.31 -4.86 -10.19
C THR A 325 4.61 -5.41 -10.75
N GLY A 326 4.65 -5.54 -12.08
CA GLY A 326 5.80 -5.99 -12.86
C GLY A 326 5.88 -7.51 -13.02
N GLY A 327 5.04 -8.28 -12.33
CA GLY A 327 5.14 -9.75 -12.28
C GLY A 327 6.47 -10.21 -11.71
N MET A 328 7.02 -9.42 -10.78
CA MET A 328 8.37 -9.56 -10.23
C MET A 328 8.57 -10.98 -9.72
N THR A 329 9.67 -11.62 -10.13
CA THR A 329 10.03 -12.92 -9.56
C THR A 329 11.53 -13.07 -9.40
N LEU A 330 11.94 -13.74 -8.32
CA LEU A 330 13.33 -14.05 -8.03
C LEU A 330 13.66 -15.40 -8.67
N THR A 331 14.61 -15.45 -9.62
CA THR A 331 14.81 -16.64 -10.46
C THR A 331 16.12 -17.40 -10.22
N ASN A 332 17.27 -16.71 -10.20
CA ASN A 332 18.58 -17.37 -10.15
C ASN A 332 19.50 -16.78 -9.08
N GLN A 333 20.08 -17.65 -8.27
CA GLN A 333 21.16 -17.30 -7.35
C GLN A 333 22.46 -17.05 -8.13
N LYS A 334 23.18 -15.99 -7.78
CA LYS A 334 24.51 -15.63 -8.30
C LYS A 334 25.54 -15.54 -7.20
N GLU A 335 26.80 -15.52 -7.61
CA GLU A 335 27.94 -15.26 -6.71
C GLU A 335 27.95 -16.12 -5.43
N GLU A 336 27.69 -17.42 -5.55
CA GLU A 336 27.61 -18.34 -4.41
C GLU A 336 26.58 -17.91 -3.33
N GLY A 337 25.55 -17.14 -3.70
CA GLY A 337 24.48 -16.67 -2.80
C GLY A 337 24.59 -15.24 -2.34
N LYS A 338 25.50 -14.46 -2.91
CA LYS A 338 25.67 -13.03 -2.59
C LYS A 338 24.81 -12.12 -3.48
N ALA A 339 24.19 -12.66 -4.52
CA ALA A 339 23.30 -11.93 -5.41
C ALA A 339 22.16 -12.82 -5.91
N MET A 340 21.07 -12.19 -6.36
CA MET A 340 19.87 -12.84 -6.89
C MET A 340 19.37 -12.10 -8.13
N GLU A 341 19.08 -12.85 -9.21
CA GLU A 341 18.44 -12.29 -10.40
C GLU A 341 16.94 -12.08 -10.16
N ILE A 342 16.48 -10.87 -10.50
CA ILE A 342 15.08 -10.47 -10.57
C ILE A 342 14.65 -10.50 -12.04
N TYR A 343 13.52 -11.13 -12.30
CA TYR A 343 12.92 -11.25 -13.62
C TYR A 343 11.57 -10.54 -13.66
N TRP A 344 11.38 -9.73 -14.69
CA TRP A 344 10.17 -8.93 -14.91
C TRP A 344 9.51 -9.32 -16.24
N PRO A 345 8.39 -10.08 -16.21
CA PRO A 345 7.65 -10.46 -17.42
C PRO A 345 6.78 -9.34 -18.01
N THR A 346 6.52 -8.26 -17.26
CA THR A 346 5.68 -7.13 -17.68
C THR A 346 6.13 -5.88 -16.94
N ASP A 347 5.76 -4.70 -17.44
CA ASP A 347 5.86 -3.41 -16.77
C ASP A 347 4.48 -2.96 -16.23
N TYR A 348 3.51 -3.86 -16.11
CA TYR A 348 2.14 -3.57 -15.69
C TYR A 348 1.75 -4.38 -14.44
N HIS A 349 0.58 -4.11 -13.89
CA HIS A 349 0.04 -4.87 -12.77
C HIS A 349 -0.25 -6.33 -13.18
N THR A 350 -0.25 -7.25 -12.22
CA THR A 350 -0.67 -8.63 -12.43
C THR A 350 -1.89 -9.01 -11.58
N ALA A 351 -2.55 -10.10 -11.97
CA ALA A 351 -3.67 -10.67 -11.22
C ALA A 351 -3.20 -11.52 -10.01
N THR A 352 -1.93 -11.43 -9.64
CA THR A 352 -1.36 -12.21 -8.54
C THR A 352 -1.99 -11.74 -7.22
N PRO A 353 -2.56 -12.66 -6.41
CA PRO A 353 -3.04 -12.31 -5.08
C PRO A 353 -1.93 -11.76 -4.19
N VAL A 354 -2.26 -10.75 -3.41
CA VAL A 354 -1.30 -9.98 -2.59
C VAL A 354 -1.30 -10.43 -1.13
N PRO A 355 -0.21 -10.20 -0.38
CA PRO A 355 -0.15 -10.54 1.04
C PRO A 355 -1.13 -9.71 1.87
N LEU A 356 -1.60 -10.31 2.96
CA LEU A 356 -2.34 -9.64 4.03
C LEU A 356 -1.65 -9.98 5.35
N MET A 357 -1.32 -8.98 6.14
CA MET A 357 -0.69 -9.15 7.45
C MET A 357 -1.42 -8.32 8.49
N ALA A 358 -1.51 -8.82 9.72
CA ALA A 358 -2.22 -8.11 10.78
C ALA A 358 -1.60 -8.30 12.16
N TYR A 359 -1.70 -7.26 12.98
CA TYR A 359 -1.24 -7.19 14.36
C TYR A 359 -2.23 -6.39 15.21
N GLY A 360 -2.28 -6.66 16.52
CA GLY A 360 -3.18 -5.99 17.45
C GLY A 360 -4.46 -6.79 17.75
N PRO A 361 -5.42 -6.19 18.48
CA PRO A 361 -6.66 -6.83 18.87
C PRO A 361 -7.45 -7.31 17.64
N ARG A 362 -8.03 -8.51 17.73
CA ARG A 362 -8.81 -9.14 16.62
C ARG A 362 -8.05 -9.34 15.30
N ALA A 363 -6.71 -9.27 15.28
CA ALA A 363 -5.92 -9.49 14.05
C ALA A 363 -6.23 -10.82 13.33
N LEU A 364 -6.66 -11.86 14.07
CA LEU A 364 -7.06 -13.16 13.50
C LEU A 364 -8.21 -13.09 12.46
N GLU A 365 -9.01 -12.02 12.45
CA GLU A 365 -10.04 -11.83 11.42
C GLU A 365 -9.45 -11.73 10.00
N PHE A 366 -8.19 -11.28 9.89
CA PHE A 366 -7.48 -11.05 8.63
C PHE A 366 -6.67 -12.27 8.14
N MET A 367 -6.88 -13.46 8.72
CA MET A 367 -6.25 -14.69 8.24
C MET A 367 -6.95 -15.27 6.99
N GLY A 368 -6.21 -16.08 6.23
CA GLY A 368 -6.74 -16.90 5.13
C GLY A 368 -6.91 -16.13 3.82
N TRP A 369 -7.67 -16.72 2.88
CA TRP A 369 -7.92 -16.15 1.56
C TRP A 369 -9.14 -15.22 1.60
N ARG A 370 -8.93 -13.95 1.26
CA ARG A 370 -9.94 -12.90 1.28
C ARG A 370 -10.10 -12.26 -0.10
N ASP A 371 -11.24 -11.64 -0.32
CA ASP A 371 -11.42 -10.67 -1.41
C ASP A 371 -11.11 -9.27 -0.85
N ASN A 372 -10.59 -8.35 -1.67
CA ASN A 372 -10.22 -7.00 -1.20
C ASN A 372 -11.38 -6.25 -0.52
N THR A 373 -12.62 -6.45 -0.98
CA THR A 373 -13.83 -5.87 -0.36
C THR A 373 -14.02 -6.26 1.11
N TYR A 374 -13.51 -7.43 1.52
CA TYR A 374 -13.62 -7.89 2.90
C TYR A 374 -12.89 -6.97 3.88
N ILE A 375 -11.77 -6.37 3.47
CA ILE A 375 -10.92 -5.60 4.38
C ILE A 375 -11.67 -4.36 4.88
N GLY A 376 -12.21 -3.54 3.96
CA GLY A 376 -13.00 -2.37 4.33
C GLY A 376 -14.20 -2.72 5.20
N VAL A 377 -14.98 -3.73 4.78
CA VAL A 377 -16.15 -4.21 5.53
C VAL A 377 -15.77 -4.64 6.95
N LYS A 378 -14.68 -5.40 7.09
CA LYS A 378 -14.26 -5.91 8.40
C LYS A 378 -13.67 -4.82 9.27
N LEU A 379 -12.90 -3.89 8.71
CA LEU A 379 -12.38 -2.74 9.45
C LEU A 379 -13.52 -1.86 9.98
N ALA A 380 -14.52 -1.55 9.16
CA ALA A 380 -15.67 -0.74 9.58
C ALA A 380 -16.47 -1.41 10.70
N GLU A 381 -16.66 -2.73 10.63
CA GLU A 381 -17.29 -3.53 11.68
C GLU A 381 -16.48 -3.51 12.98
N LEU A 382 -15.16 -3.71 12.89
CA LEU A 382 -14.28 -3.82 14.06
C LEU A 382 -14.04 -2.48 14.76
N LEU A 383 -14.05 -1.38 14.02
CA LEU A 383 -13.96 -0.01 14.54
C LEU A 383 -15.33 0.53 14.99
N ASP A 384 -16.43 -0.22 14.77
CA ASP A 384 -17.81 0.16 15.09
C ASP A 384 -18.26 1.49 14.46
N VAL A 385 -17.78 1.77 13.24
CA VAL A 385 -18.08 3.03 12.55
C VAL A 385 -19.31 2.96 11.65
N GLY A 386 -19.71 1.75 11.24
CA GLY A 386 -20.87 1.55 10.39
C GLY A 386 -20.85 0.21 9.66
N THR A 387 -21.61 0.13 8.58
CA THR A 387 -21.66 -1.07 7.73
C THR A 387 -21.35 -0.67 6.29
N LEU A 388 -20.35 -1.33 5.71
CA LEU A 388 -20.02 -1.22 4.30
C LEU A 388 -20.56 -2.43 3.51
N PRO A 389 -20.91 -2.25 2.21
CA PRO A 389 -20.94 -0.97 1.51
C PRO A 389 -22.16 -0.12 1.88
N SER A 390 -22.00 1.20 1.85
CA SER A 390 -23.08 2.18 1.99
C SER A 390 -23.11 3.08 0.77
N ILE A 391 -24.17 3.01 -0.03
CA ILE A 391 -24.30 3.78 -1.28
C ILE A 391 -25.18 5.00 -1.01
N GLU A 392 -24.68 6.18 -1.36
CA GLU A 392 -25.45 7.42 -1.22
C GLU A 392 -26.54 7.50 -2.31
N GLU A 393 -27.70 8.06 -1.96
CA GLU A 393 -28.90 8.07 -2.83
C GLU A 393 -28.75 8.93 -4.09
#